data_AF-A0A7C0X7T5-F1
#
_entry.id   AF-A0A7C0X7T5-F1
#
_cell.length_a   1.000
_cell.length_b   1.000
_cell.length_c   1.000
_cell.angle_alpha   90.00
_cell.angle_beta   90.00
_cell.angle_gamma   90.00
#
_symmetry.space_group_name_H-M   'P 1'
#
loop_
_entity.id
_entity.type
_entity.pdbx_description
1 polymer ?
#
loop_
_entity_poly.entity_id
_entity_poly.type
_entity_poly.pdbx_seq_one_letter_code
_entity_poly.pdbx_strand_id
1 'polypeptide(L)'
;DSQFAVSLSGIRTLPHQIEAVYQKMLPQPRLRFLLADDPGAGKTIMAGLLIKELKLREAIERILILCPAPLTIQWQDEMLRWFGEPFDIIFSAVDQQQLTNPWKRSSQVISSIDYAKQENVRERVWQ
;
A
#
# COMPACT_ATOMS: atom_id res chain seq x y z
N ASP A 1 8.72 1.42 22.27
CA ASP A 1 9.40 0.40 21.45
C ASP A 1 8.63 -0.90 21.36
N SER A 2 7.57 -0.93 20.56
CA SER A 2 6.91 -2.17 20.21
C SER A 2 6.67 -2.15 18.71
N GLN A 3 7.31 -3.08 18.01
CA GLN A 3 7.19 -3.28 16.56
C GLN A 3 5.85 -4.00 16.29
N PHE A 4 4.73 -3.29 16.49
CA PHE A 4 3.40 -3.89 16.51
C PHE A 4 3.08 -4.61 15.20
N ALA A 5 3.44 -4.02 14.06
CA ALA A 5 3.20 -4.66 12.77
C ALA A 5 3.99 -5.97 12.59
N VAL A 6 5.20 -6.09 13.15
CA VAL A 6 5.98 -7.34 13.09
C VAL A 6 5.32 -8.43 13.92
N SER A 7 4.91 -8.10 15.15
CA SER A 7 4.26 -9.05 16.05
C SER A 7 2.91 -9.56 15.51
N LEU A 8 2.23 -8.79 14.68
CA LEU A 8 0.90 -9.12 14.15
C LEU A 8 0.91 -9.74 12.74
N SER A 9 2.00 -9.67 11.99
CA SER A 9 2.01 -10.02 10.55
C SER A 9 2.33 -11.48 10.22
N GLY A 10 2.77 -12.29 11.18
CA GLY A 10 3.18 -13.69 10.92
C GLY A 10 4.36 -13.84 9.94
N ILE A 11 4.93 -12.73 9.46
CA ILE A 11 6.09 -12.70 8.57
C ILE A 11 7.36 -12.84 9.41
N ARG A 12 8.28 -13.71 8.97
CA ARG A 12 9.66 -13.67 9.45
C ARG A 12 10.42 -12.56 8.71
N THR A 13 10.31 -11.35 9.22
CA THR A 13 10.98 -10.17 8.65
C THR A 13 12.49 -10.28 8.79
N LEU A 14 13.23 -9.87 7.76
CA LEU A 14 14.69 -9.86 7.78
C LEU A 14 15.21 -8.62 8.54
N PRO A 15 16.39 -8.69 9.19
CA PRO A 15 16.92 -7.56 9.97
C PRO A 15 17.00 -6.25 9.19
N HIS A 16 17.41 -6.29 7.92
CA HIS A 16 17.49 -5.09 7.08
C HIS A 16 16.11 -4.48 6.78
N GLN A 17 15.05 -5.29 6.70
CA GLN A 17 13.68 -4.79 6.51
C GLN A 17 13.18 -4.07 7.75
N ILE A 18 13.51 -4.58 8.94
CA ILE A 18 13.20 -3.94 10.21
C ILE A 18 13.96 -2.62 10.34
N GLU A 19 15.26 -2.61 10.04
CA GLU A 19 16.07 -1.39 10.07
C GLU A 19 15.51 -0.34 9.11
N ALA A 20 15.26 -0.72 7.86
CA ALA A 20 14.70 0.17 6.85
C ALA A 20 13.38 0.80 7.33
N VAL A 21 12.41 -0.01 7.77
CA VAL A 21 11.10 0.50 8.15
C VAL A 21 11.15 1.29 9.46
N TYR A 22 11.64 0.70 10.55
CA TYR A 22 11.48 1.27 11.89
C TYR A 22 12.54 2.31 12.24
N GLN A 23 13.75 2.19 11.72
CA GLN A 23 14.85 3.10 12.05
C GLN A 23 15.05 4.19 11.00
N LYS A 24 14.72 3.92 9.72
CA LYS A 24 14.93 4.89 8.64
C LYS A 24 13.65 5.55 8.14
N MET A 25 12.59 4.78 7.90
CA MET A 25 11.37 5.30 7.28
C MET A 25 10.43 5.94 8.31
N LEU A 26 10.04 5.20 9.34
CA LEU A 26 9.06 5.63 10.32
C LEU A 26 9.41 6.93 11.08
N PRO A 27 10.69 7.22 11.42
CA PRO A 27 11.03 8.44 12.13
C PRO A 27 11.02 9.71 11.28
N GLN A 28 10.91 9.63 9.94
CA GLN A 28 11.01 10.84 9.14
C GLN A 28 9.76 11.71 9.24
N PRO A 29 9.93 13.04 9.37
CA PRO A 29 8.80 13.97 9.44
C PRO A 29 8.03 14.08 8.11
N ARG A 30 8.64 13.71 6.98
CA ARG A 30 7.99 13.65 5.67
C ARG A 30 8.07 12.23 5.13
N LEU A 31 6.91 11.64 4.82
CA LEU A 31 6.80 10.27 4.33
C LEU A 31 7.10 10.18 2.82
N ARG A 32 8.37 10.41 2.42
CA ARG A 32 8.80 10.29 1.01
C ARG A 32 10.13 9.58 0.90
N PHE A 33 10.11 8.39 0.29
CA PHE A 33 11.26 7.50 0.21
C PHE A 33 11.34 6.82 -1.16
N LEU A 34 12.54 6.40 -1.52
CA LEU A 34 12.81 5.51 -2.63
C LEU A 34 13.44 4.23 -2.08
N LEU A 35 12.75 3.09 -2.22
CA LEU A 35 13.32 1.78 -1.93
C LEU A 35 13.97 1.24 -3.21
N ALA A 36 15.29 1.29 -3.28
CA ALA A 36 16.09 0.95 -4.46
C ALA A 36 16.86 -0.38 -4.31
N ASP A 37 16.43 -1.26 -3.40
CA ASP A 37 17.06 -2.57 -3.18
C ASP A 37 16.85 -3.51 -4.37
N ASP A 38 17.60 -4.61 -4.39
CA ASP A 38 17.52 -5.63 -5.44
C ASP A 38 16.11 -6.25 -5.59
N PRO A 39 15.77 -6.77 -6.79
CA PRO A 39 14.61 -7.64 -6.96
C PRO A 39 14.65 -8.79 -5.94
N GLY A 40 13.52 -9.04 -5.26
CA GLY A 40 13.44 -10.08 -4.22
C GLY A 40 13.84 -9.65 -2.81
N ALA A 41 14.36 -8.42 -2.60
CA ALA A 41 14.72 -7.91 -1.26
C ALA A 41 13.52 -7.71 -0.30
N GLY A 42 12.29 -7.93 -0.77
CA GLY A 42 11.06 -7.82 0.02
C GLY A 42 10.52 -6.39 0.15
N LYS A 43 10.61 -5.58 -0.90
CA LYS A 43 10.08 -4.20 -0.92
C LYS A 43 8.57 -4.15 -0.63
N THR A 44 7.79 -5.12 -1.13
CA THR A 44 6.35 -5.21 -0.83
C THR A 44 6.10 -5.45 0.66
N ILE A 45 6.91 -6.30 1.29
CA ILE A 45 6.86 -6.57 2.73
C ILE A 45 7.19 -5.30 3.53
N MET A 46 8.23 -4.56 3.13
CA MET A 46 8.59 -3.29 3.77
C MET A 46 7.48 -2.24 3.65
N ALA A 47 6.84 -2.14 2.48
CA ALA A 47 5.70 -1.25 2.26
C ALA A 47 4.50 -1.65 3.16
N GLY A 48 4.16 -2.93 3.24
CA GLY A 48 3.09 -3.43 4.09
C GLY A 48 3.36 -3.22 5.58
N LEU A 49 4.60 -3.43 6.05
CA LEU A 49 5.01 -3.12 7.42
C LEU A 49 4.81 -1.64 7.74
N LEU A 50 5.25 -0.75 6.86
CA LEU A 50 5.08 0.69 7.03
C LEU A 50 3.60 1.07 7.07
N ILE A 51 2.80 0.58 6.12
CA ILE A 51 1.35 0.83 6.07
C ILE A 51 0.69 0.40 7.38
N LYS A 52 0.97 -0.83 7.81
CA LYS A 52 0.36 -1.39 9.03
C LYS A 52 0.74 -0.59 10.27
N GLU A 53 2.00 -0.24 10.40
CA GLU A 53 2.51 0.52 11.54
C GLU A 53 1.92 1.95 11.57
N LEU A 54 1.82 2.62 10.42
CA LEU A 54 1.20 3.94 10.33
C LEU A 54 -0.30 3.90 10.65
N LYS A 55 -1.02 2.85 10.21
CA LYS A 55 -2.43 2.67 10.57
C LYS A 55 -2.63 2.40 12.05
N LEU A 56 -1.81 1.55 12.67
CA LEU A 56 -1.86 1.27 14.10
C LEU A 56 -1.56 2.50 14.96
N ARG A 57 -0.84 3.47 14.40
CA ARG A 57 -0.56 4.78 14.99
C ARG A 57 -1.60 5.85 14.65
N GLU A 58 -2.65 5.48 13.92
CA GLU A 58 -3.69 6.40 13.41
C GLU A 58 -3.12 7.57 12.58
N ALA A 59 -1.95 7.36 11.97
CA ALA A 59 -1.23 8.39 11.22
C ALA A 59 -1.65 8.47 9.74
N ILE A 60 -2.31 7.42 9.23
CA ILE A 60 -2.85 7.36 7.87
C ILE A 60 -4.24 6.72 7.88
N GLU A 61 -5.11 7.20 7.01
CA GLU A 61 -6.46 6.68 6.83
C GLU A 61 -6.71 6.23 5.38
N ARG A 62 -6.19 6.99 4.40
CA ARG A 62 -6.36 6.73 2.97
C ARG A 62 -5.05 6.31 2.32
N ILE A 63 -5.07 5.17 1.62
CA ILE A 63 -3.90 4.55 1.00
C ILE A 63 -4.21 4.20 -0.45
N LEU A 64 -3.33 4.62 -1.35
CA LEU A 64 -3.36 4.27 -2.76
C LEU A 64 -2.05 3.58 -3.15
N ILE A 65 -2.15 2.36 -3.66
CA ILE A 65 -1.03 1.60 -4.23
C ILE A 65 -1.18 1.61 -5.75
N LEU A 66 -0.20 2.20 -6.43
CA LEU A 66 -0.10 2.19 -7.89
C LEU A 66 1.00 1.22 -8.33
N CYS A 67 0.65 0.25 -9.17
CA CYS A 67 1.58 -0.76 -9.66
C CYS A 67 1.32 -1.10 -11.14
N PRO A 68 2.21 -1.85 -11.82
CA PRO A 68 1.86 -2.50 -13.09
C PRO A 68 0.60 -3.36 -12.96
N ALA A 69 -0.27 -3.35 -13.98
CA ALA A 69 -1.56 -4.05 -13.94
C ALA A 69 -1.50 -5.53 -13.51
N PRO A 70 -0.52 -6.34 -13.95
CA PRO A 70 -0.43 -7.74 -13.52
C PRO A 70 -0.10 -7.94 -12.04
N LEU A 71 0.41 -6.91 -11.35
CA LEU A 71 0.81 -7.01 -9.95
C LEU A 71 -0.30 -6.62 -8.97
N THR A 72 -1.45 -6.11 -9.44
CA THR A 72 -2.52 -5.63 -8.55
C THR A 72 -3.05 -6.74 -7.64
N ILE A 73 -3.27 -7.94 -8.19
CA ILE A 73 -3.74 -9.12 -7.44
C ILE A 73 -2.68 -9.56 -6.43
N GLN A 74 -1.42 -9.63 -6.84
CA GLN A 74 -0.32 -10.00 -5.94
C GLN A 74 -0.22 -9.02 -4.75
N TRP A 75 -0.34 -7.71 -5.01
CA TRP A 75 -0.37 -6.71 -3.94
C TRP A 75 -1.55 -6.91 -3.00
N GLN A 76 -2.76 -7.16 -3.53
CA GLN A 76 -3.95 -7.39 -2.71
C GLN A 76 -3.78 -8.63 -1.83
N ASP A 77 -3.33 -9.74 -2.42
CA ASP A 77 -3.09 -11.00 -1.72
C ASP A 77 -2.03 -10.85 -0.63
N GLU A 78 -0.91 -10.18 -0.92
CA GLU A 78 0.14 -9.95 0.07
C GLU A 78 -0.32 -9.02 1.21
N MET A 79 -1.05 -7.94 0.91
CA MET A 79 -1.60 -7.02 1.91
C MET A 79 -2.60 -7.73 2.84
N LEU A 80 -3.49 -8.53 2.26
CA LEU A 80 -4.48 -9.28 3.04
C LEU A 80 -3.83 -10.38 3.86
N ARG A 81 -3.03 -11.23 3.22
CA ARG A 81 -2.43 -12.43 3.84
C ARG A 81 -1.50 -12.08 4.99
N TRP A 82 -0.65 -11.08 4.79
CA TRP A 82 0.44 -10.81 5.72
C TRP A 82 0.14 -9.67 6.69
N PHE A 83 -0.70 -8.72 6.30
CA PHE A 83 -0.95 -7.53 7.12
C PHE A 83 -2.41 -7.43 7.58
N GLY A 84 -3.27 -8.33 7.11
CA GLY A 84 -4.71 -8.30 7.38
C GLY A 84 -5.36 -7.04 6.83
N GLU A 85 -4.80 -6.46 5.76
CA GLU A 85 -5.26 -5.20 5.19
C GLU A 85 -6.09 -5.45 3.92
N PRO A 86 -7.41 -5.24 3.95
CA PRO A 86 -8.26 -5.41 2.77
C PRO A 86 -8.14 -4.18 1.87
N PHE A 87 -7.63 -4.39 0.66
CA PHE A 87 -7.58 -3.38 -0.40
C PHE A 87 -8.58 -3.70 -1.50
N ASP A 88 -9.26 -2.69 -2.01
CA ASP A 88 -10.10 -2.80 -3.20
C ASP A 88 -9.26 -2.57 -4.47
N ILE A 89 -9.36 -3.46 -5.44
CA ILE A 89 -8.76 -3.26 -6.76
C ILE A 89 -9.73 -2.47 -7.63
N ILE A 90 -9.35 -1.26 -8.03
CA ILE A 90 -10.11 -0.44 -8.97
C ILE A 90 -9.47 -0.52 -10.37
N PHE A 91 -10.29 -0.91 -11.34
CA PHE A 91 -9.97 -0.96 -12.77
C PHE A 91 -11.19 -0.53 -13.59
N SER A 92 -11.03 -0.41 -14.90
CA SER A 92 -12.05 0.18 -15.80
C SER A 92 -13.47 -0.36 -15.61
N ALA A 93 -13.65 -1.69 -15.57
CA ALA A 93 -14.98 -2.27 -15.45
C ALA A 93 -15.63 -1.98 -14.09
N VAL A 94 -14.87 -2.07 -13.00
CA VAL A 94 -15.36 -1.74 -11.66
C VAL A 94 -15.72 -0.27 -11.56
N ASP A 95 -14.89 0.60 -12.13
CA ASP A 95 -15.06 2.04 -11.99
C ASP A 95 -16.27 2.57 -12.78
N GLN A 96 -16.47 2.05 -14.00
CA GLN A 96 -17.57 2.48 -14.88
C GLN A 96 -18.94 1.96 -14.45
N GLN A 97 -19.00 0.90 -13.64
CA GLN A 97 -20.25 0.26 -13.21
C GLN A 97 -20.84 0.86 -11.93
N GLN A 98 -20.14 1.78 -11.26
CA GLN A 98 -20.56 2.30 -9.96
C GLN A 98 -21.29 3.64 -10.10
N LEU A 99 -22.40 3.77 -9.35
CA LEU A 99 -23.17 5.02 -9.24
C LEU A 99 -22.41 6.12 -8.49
N THR A 100 -21.44 5.73 -7.65
CA THR A 100 -20.63 6.62 -6.82
C THR A 100 -19.16 6.44 -7.14
N ASN A 101 -18.36 7.51 -7.09
CA ASN A 101 -16.92 7.45 -7.33
C ASN A 101 -16.24 6.44 -6.36
N PRO A 102 -15.77 5.28 -6.85
CA PRO A 102 -15.21 4.24 -5.99
C PRO A 102 -13.89 4.70 -5.33
N TRP A 103 -13.15 5.60 -5.98
CA TRP A 103 -11.93 6.19 -5.44
C TRP A 103 -12.18 7.00 -4.16
N LYS A 104 -13.38 7.57 -3.99
CA LYS A 104 -13.76 8.29 -2.77
C LYS A 104 -14.26 7.34 -1.68
N ARG A 105 -15.05 6.34 -2.07
CA ARG A 105 -15.71 5.40 -1.16
C ARG A 105 -14.72 4.52 -0.40
N SER A 106 -13.71 4.01 -1.09
CA SER A 106 -12.73 3.09 -0.49
C SER A 106 -11.53 3.86 0.07
N SER A 107 -11.14 3.54 1.31
CA SER A 107 -9.97 4.14 1.96
C SER A 107 -8.66 3.41 1.62
N GLN A 108 -8.73 2.18 1.11
CA GLN A 108 -7.56 1.38 0.72
C GLN A 108 -7.74 0.86 -0.69
N VAL A 109 -7.00 1.44 -1.64
CA VAL A 109 -7.16 1.16 -3.07
C VAL A 109 -5.85 0.69 -3.69
N ILE A 110 -5.94 -0.34 -4.53
CA ILE A 110 -4.90 -0.75 -5.48
C ILE A 110 -5.42 -0.44 -6.89
N SER A 111 -4.58 0.14 -7.74
CA SER A 111 -4.88 0.29 -9.16
C SER A 111 -3.63 0.21 -10.01
N SER A 112 -3.81 -0.03 -11.31
CA SER A 112 -2.70 0.06 -12.23
C SER A 112 -2.34 1.51 -12.49
N ILE A 113 -1.04 1.81 -12.60
CA ILE A 113 -0.58 3.15 -12.95
C ILE A 113 -1.13 3.58 -14.32
N ASP A 114 -1.26 2.65 -15.26
CA ASP A 114 -1.76 2.90 -16.60
C ASP A 114 -3.24 3.30 -16.63
N TYR A 115 -4.04 2.77 -15.70
CA TYR A 115 -5.44 3.17 -15.56
C TYR A 115 -5.55 4.49 -14.80
N ALA A 116 -4.91 4.59 -13.63
CA ALA A 116 -4.98 5.76 -12.76
C ALA A 116 -4.45 7.05 -13.41
N LYS A 117 -3.52 6.95 -14.37
CA LYS A 117 -2.94 8.11 -15.07
C LYS A 117 -3.81 8.66 -16.20
N GLN A 118 -4.86 7.96 -16.63
CA GLN A 118 -5.76 8.46 -17.68
C GLN A 118 -6.45 9.74 -17.19
N GLU A 119 -6.56 10.77 -18.03
CA GLU A 119 -6.98 12.11 -17.59
C GLU A 119 -8.32 12.08 -16.82
N ASN A 120 -9.32 11.41 -17.39
CA ASN A 120 -10.66 11.24 -16.80
C ASN A 120 -10.68 10.40 -15.51
N VAL A 121 -9.65 9.58 -15.27
CA VAL A 121 -9.51 8.79 -14.04
C VAL A 121 -8.75 9.59 -13.00
N ARG A 122 -7.64 10.21 -13.39
CA ARG A 122 -6.75 10.99 -12.54
C ARG A 122 -7.52 12.05 -11.75
N GLU A 123 -8.38 12.83 -12.39
CA GLU A 123 -9.20 13.84 -11.71
C GLU A 123 -10.06 13.24 -10.58
N ARG A 124 -10.59 12.03 -10.80
CA ARG A 124 -11.44 11.33 -9.82
C ARG A 124 -10.65 10.71 -8.67
N VAL A 125 -9.36 10.44 -8.87
CA VAL A 125 -8.42 9.98 -7.83
C VAL A 125 -8.05 11.11 -6.85
N TRP A 126 -7.89 12.34 -7.36
CA TRP A 126 -7.46 13.51 -6.57
C TRP A 126 -8.60 14.24 -5.83
N GLN A 127 -9.84 14.07 -6.28
CA GLN A 127 -11.03 14.67 -5.69
C GLN A 127 -11.55 13.90 -4.47
#